data_AF-A0A345GU40-F1
#
_entry.id   AF-A0A345GU40-F1
#
_cell.length_a   1.000
_cell.length_b   1.000
_cell.length_c   1.000
_cell.angle_alpha   90.00
_cell.angle_beta   90.00
_cell.angle_gamma   90.00
#
_symmetry.space_group_name_H-M   'P 1'
#
loop_
_entity.id
_entity.type
_entity.pdbx_description
1 polymer ?
#
loop_
_entity_poly.entity_id
_entity_poly.type
_entity_poly.pdbx_seq_one_letter_code
_entity_poly.pdbx_strand_id
1 'polypeptide(L)'
;MKSIASNLLLFFLCFTSVFAQTHELPSLEKEWTANDIKILSTYLKKIPEDSYPTVQHENALFQKIIAVNYKRTMRDKAIDIDVKMPYIFEYQQALKEILMQYLTAHKNGNAYGMELSHISGIMLAISAEIIPVLKEFMKTLDPNDKNYQVRMNGLKQMKFGLKQQLQGTLIMIKDTKTSSNEERIVSATYLLNSGVEPLQFLDASDQEQIKTEIETYIPKAPNKTLKKLLHAFLKKL
;
A
#
# COMPACT_ATOMS: atom_id res chain seq x y z
N MET A 1 22.80 -7.44 57.58
CA MET A 1 22.47 -6.12 58.17
C MET A 1 22.44 -5.09 57.06
N LYS A 2 21.27 -4.47 56.86
CA LYS A 2 20.98 -3.06 56.47
C LYS A 2 21.88 -2.45 55.36
N SER A 3 21.35 -1.96 54.23
CA SER A 3 20.12 -1.19 54.08
C SER A 3 19.51 -1.34 52.68
N ILE A 4 18.32 -1.94 52.65
CA ILE A 4 17.25 -1.66 51.70
C ILE A 4 16.56 -0.40 52.24
N ALA A 5 16.63 0.73 51.53
CA ALA A 5 15.66 1.84 51.57
C ALA A 5 16.22 3.06 50.85
N SER A 6 15.34 3.75 50.10
CA SER A 6 15.51 5.09 49.51
C SER A 6 16.31 5.20 48.21
N ASN A 7 15.70 4.76 47.11
CA ASN A 7 15.18 5.71 46.13
C ASN A 7 14.16 5.04 45.19
N LEU A 8 13.10 4.51 45.81
CA LEU A 8 11.79 4.31 45.23
C LEU A 8 11.07 5.68 45.23
N LEU A 9 11.51 6.61 44.39
CA LEU A 9 10.79 7.87 44.13
C LEU A 9 11.04 8.41 42.71
N LEU A 10 11.04 7.50 41.73
CA LEU A 10 10.94 7.82 40.31
C LEU A 10 10.06 6.79 39.58
N PHE A 11 9.06 6.29 40.30
CA PHE A 11 7.99 5.41 39.80
C PHE A 11 6.70 6.19 39.49
N PHE A 12 6.80 7.50 39.30
CA PHE A 12 5.68 8.41 39.00
C PHE A 12 6.04 9.46 37.94
N LEU A 13 6.85 9.09 36.95
CA LEU A 13 6.63 9.62 35.61
C LEU A 13 5.85 8.54 34.88
N CYS A 14 4.53 8.58 35.05
CA CYS A 14 3.65 8.17 33.97
C CYS A 14 4.12 8.98 32.75
N PHE A 15 4.98 8.38 31.94
CA PHE A 15 5.12 8.72 30.53
C PHE A 15 3.77 8.37 29.88
N THR A 16 2.74 9.13 30.24
CA THR A 16 1.82 9.58 29.23
C THR A 16 2.64 10.57 28.41
N SER A 17 3.51 10.07 27.53
CA SER A 17 3.65 10.68 26.23
C SER A 17 2.26 10.59 25.59
N VAL A 18 1.34 11.42 26.09
CA VAL A 18 0.42 12.13 25.24
C VAL A 18 1.38 12.81 24.29
N PHE A 19 1.67 12.15 23.17
CA PHE A 19 2.05 12.86 21.96
C PHE A 19 1.02 13.96 21.90
N ALA A 20 1.43 15.19 22.26
CA ALA A 20 0.67 16.35 21.92
C ALA A 20 0.47 16.17 20.43
N GLN A 21 -0.75 15.83 20.00
CA GLN A 21 -1.11 15.88 18.60
C GLN A 21 -0.67 17.28 18.20
N THR A 22 0.46 17.36 17.50
CA THR A 22 0.84 18.60 16.87
C THR A 22 -0.40 18.94 16.07
N HIS A 23 -0.93 20.15 16.22
CA HIS A 23 -2.17 20.57 15.55
C HIS A 23 -2.11 20.38 14.01
N GLU A 24 -0.96 19.97 13.48
CA GLU A 24 -0.69 19.62 12.10
C GLU A 24 -1.14 18.20 11.69
N LEU A 25 -1.21 17.21 12.59
CA LEU A 25 -1.57 15.84 12.22
C LEU A 25 -3.09 15.57 12.30
N PRO A 26 -3.67 14.81 11.36
CA PRO A 26 -5.07 14.39 11.46
C PRO A 26 -5.32 13.54 12.70
N SER A 27 -6.53 13.65 13.27
CA SER A 27 -6.94 12.81 14.40
C SER A 27 -6.79 11.31 14.07
N LEU A 28 -6.21 10.56 15.00
CA LEU A 28 -6.10 9.11 14.94
C LEU A 28 -7.42 8.40 15.26
N GLU A 29 -8.42 9.09 15.77
CA GLU A 29 -9.70 8.47 16.16
C GLU A 29 -10.67 8.35 14.98
N LYS A 30 -10.56 9.25 13.99
CA LYS A 30 -11.41 9.22 12.79
C LYS A 30 -10.83 8.36 11.67
N GLU A 31 -11.69 8.00 10.73
CA GLU A 31 -11.26 7.49 9.43
C GLU A 31 -10.54 8.58 8.63
N TRP A 32 -9.45 8.20 7.98
CA TRP A 32 -8.67 9.11 7.17
C TRP A 32 -9.15 9.14 5.73
N THR A 33 -9.27 10.35 5.21
CA THR A 33 -9.59 10.68 3.82
C THR A 33 -8.32 10.87 3.00
N ALA A 34 -8.46 11.05 1.68
CA ALA A 34 -7.34 11.43 0.82
C ALA A 34 -6.65 12.72 1.31
N ASN A 35 -7.40 13.69 1.85
CA ASN A 35 -6.85 14.93 2.38
C ASN A 35 -6.01 14.69 3.65
N ASP A 36 -6.45 13.80 4.54
CA ASP A 36 -5.67 13.46 5.75
C ASP A 36 -4.33 12.80 5.37
N ILE A 37 -4.30 11.95 4.32
CA ILE A 37 -3.06 11.36 3.78
C ILE A 37 -2.16 12.45 3.17
N LYS A 38 -2.72 13.46 2.47
CA LYS A 38 -1.97 14.61 1.94
C LYS A 38 -1.34 15.45 3.06
N ILE A 39 -2.09 15.68 4.14
CA ILE A 39 -1.59 16.37 5.34
C ILE A 39 -0.42 15.58 5.94
N LEU A 40 -0.54 14.27 6.09
CA LEU A 40 0.57 13.42 6.55
C LEU A 40 1.78 13.50 5.60
N SER A 41 1.59 13.39 4.29
CA SER A 41 2.66 13.54 3.29
C SER A 41 3.40 14.88 3.44
N THR A 42 2.67 15.95 3.76
CA THR A 42 3.25 17.27 4.00
C THR A 42 4.02 17.33 5.33
N TYR A 43 3.48 16.71 6.38
CA TYR A 43 4.15 16.60 7.67
C TYR A 43 5.47 15.82 7.58
N LEU A 44 5.48 14.69 6.87
CA LEU A 44 6.68 13.87 6.69
C LEU A 44 7.82 14.66 6.04
N LYS A 45 7.53 15.56 5.08
CA LYS A 45 8.54 16.45 4.47
C LYS A 45 9.17 17.46 5.45
N LYS A 46 8.56 17.70 6.61
CA LYS A 46 9.05 18.66 7.62
C LYS A 46 9.91 18.01 8.70
N ILE A 47 9.82 16.69 8.88
CA ILE A 47 10.56 15.97 9.92
C ILE A 47 11.79 15.27 9.34
N PRO A 48 12.82 14.96 10.15
CA PRO A 48 13.95 14.17 9.71
C PRO A 48 13.53 12.80 9.16
N GLU A 49 14.25 12.32 8.13
CA GLU A 49 13.92 11.06 7.45
C GLU A 49 13.93 9.84 8.39
N ASP A 50 14.77 9.83 9.43
CA ASP A 50 14.87 8.75 10.43
C ASP A 50 13.73 8.77 11.47
N SER A 51 12.89 9.80 11.42
CA SER A 51 11.79 10.02 12.34
C SER A 51 10.42 9.66 11.73
N TYR A 52 10.40 9.04 10.54
CA TYR A 52 9.13 8.61 9.95
C TYR A 52 8.45 7.51 10.78
N PRO A 53 7.11 7.48 10.83
CA PRO A 53 6.36 6.43 11.54
C PRO A 53 6.71 5.04 11.01
N THR A 54 6.79 4.05 11.90
CA THR A 54 7.14 2.66 11.52
C THR A 54 6.09 1.68 12.03
N VAL A 55 6.17 0.44 11.56
CA VAL A 55 5.36 -0.66 12.09
C VAL A 55 5.68 -0.90 13.57
N GLN A 56 6.93 -0.69 13.99
CA GLN A 56 7.39 -0.94 15.37
C GLN A 56 7.21 0.28 16.29
N HIS A 57 7.58 1.47 15.83
CA HIS A 57 7.51 2.74 16.54
C HIS A 57 6.42 3.63 15.94
N GLU A 58 5.56 4.19 16.77
CA GLU A 58 4.37 4.95 16.33
C GLU A 58 3.40 4.13 15.47
N ASN A 59 3.25 2.85 15.81
CA ASN A 59 2.40 1.88 15.11
C ASN A 59 1.02 2.47 14.78
N ALA A 60 0.36 3.19 15.71
CA ALA A 60 -0.95 3.79 15.46
C ALA A 60 -0.99 4.75 14.26
N LEU A 61 0.06 5.58 14.06
CA LEU A 61 0.14 6.51 12.94
C LEU A 61 0.44 5.77 11.64
N PHE A 62 1.37 4.81 11.65
CA PHE A 62 1.64 3.98 10.48
C PHE A 62 0.42 3.13 10.07
N GLN A 63 -0.33 2.57 11.04
CA GLN A 63 -1.57 1.84 10.76
C GLN A 63 -2.61 2.70 10.04
N LYS A 64 -2.63 4.02 10.26
CA LYS A 64 -3.52 4.91 9.51
C LYS A 64 -3.13 5.06 8.05
N ILE A 65 -1.85 4.97 7.71
CA ILE A 65 -1.36 4.96 6.32
C ILE A 65 -1.88 3.72 5.58
N ILE A 66 -1.83 2.56 6.25
CA ILE A 66 -2.17 1.27 5.64
C ILE A 66 -3.64 0.85 5.89
N ALA A 67 -4.42 1.72 6.55
CA ALA A 67 -5.82 1.47 6.82
C ALA A 67 -6.65 1.40 5.54
N VAL A 68 -7.66 0.53 5.53
CA VAL A 68 -8.54 0.28 4.39
C VAL A 68 -9.70 1.27 4.27
N ASN A 69 -9.52 2.50 4.78
CA ASN A 69 -10.59 3.52 4.87
C ASN A 69 -11.14 3.93 3.49
N TYR A 70 -10.33 3.80 2.44
CA TYR A 70 -10.74 4.07 1.06
C TYR A 70 -11.88 3.18 0.57
N LYS A 71 -12.07 1.99 1.16
CA LYS A 71 -13.08 1.02 0.70
C LYS A 71 -14.50 1.54 0.84
N ARG A 72 -14.80 2.34 1.85
CA ARG A 72 -16.17 2.87 2.07
C ARG A 72 -16.63 3.65 0.84
N THR A 73 -15.86 4.65 0.43
CA THR A 73 -16.20 5.48 -0.73
C THR A 73 -16.22 4.69 -2.04
N MET A 74 -15.26 3.78 -2.24
CA MET A 74 -15.15 3.02 -3.49
C MET A 74 -16.26 1.98 -3.67
N ARG A 75 -16.73 1.37 -2.58
CA ARG A 75 -17.73 0.27 -2.62
C ARG A 75 -19.17 0.74 -2.44
N ASP A 76 -19.38 1.95 -1.94
CA ASP A 76 -20.73 2.47 -1.76
C ASP A 76 -21.40 2.72 -3.12
N LYS A 77 -22.47 1.97 -3.39
CA LYS A 77 -23.24 2.08 -4.63
C LYS A 77 -24.06 3.37 -4.73
N ALA A 78 -24.31 4.05 -3.61
CA ALA A 78 -25.02 5.32 -3.60
C ALA A 78 -24.14 6.50 -4.05
N ILE A 79 -22.82 6.33 -4.06
CA ILE A 79 -21.87 7.36 -4.50
C ILE A 79 -21.69 7.25 -6.02
N ASP A 80 -21.88 8.37 -6.70
CA ASP A 80 -21.73 8.49 -8.15
C ASP A 80 -20.29 8.18 -8.62
N ILE A 81 -20.17 7.60 -9.81
CA ILE A 81 -18.89 7.31 -10.48
C ILE A 81 -18.03 8.58 -10.65
N ASP A 82 -18.66 9.72 -10.93
CA ASP A 82 -17.99 11.01 -11.12
C ASP A 82 -17.43 11.58 -9.81
N VAL A 83 -17.88 11.06 -8.65
CA VAL A 83 -17.32 11.38 -7.33
C VAL A 83 -16.25 10.36 -6.92
N LYS A 84 -16.47 9.07 -7.22
CA LYS A 84 -15.52 7.98 -6.91
C LYS A 84 -14.19 8.15 -7.63
N MET A 85 -14.22 8.46 -8.93
CA MET A 85 -13.01 8.51 -9.76
C MET A 85 -12.01 9.58 -9.29
N PRO A 86 -12.40 10.86 -9.08
CA PRO A 86 -11.50 11.86 -8.49
C PRO A 86 -10.97 11.45 -7.12
N TYR A 87 -11.84 10.93 -6.24
CA TYR A 87 -11.43 10.46 -4.90
C TYR A 87 -10.33 9.39 -4.97
N ILE A 88 -10.49 8.41 -5.86
CA ILE A 88 -9.50 7.35 -6.10
C ILE A 88 -8.15 7.95 -6.48
N PHE A 89 -8.11 8.83 -7.47
CA PHE A 89 -6.87 9.42 -7.96
C PHE A 89 -6.19 10.27 -6.89
N GLU A 90 -6.95 11.05 -6.14
CA GLU A 90 -6.41 11.84 -5.04
C GLU A 90 -5.81 10.96 -3.95
N TYR A 91 -6.48 9.87 -3.58
CA TYR A 91 -5.99 8.93 -2.57
C TYR A 91 -4.72 8.22 -3.04
N GLN A 92 -4.70 7.71 -4.28
CA GLN A 92 -3.52 7.06 -4.86
C GLN A 92 -2.33 8.02 -4.97
N GLN A 93 -2.56 9.26 -5.40
CA GLN A 93 -1.51 10.26 -5.51
C GLN A 93 -0.91 10.60 -4.14
N ALA A 94 -1.76 10.82 -3.14
CA ALA A 94 -1.30 11.12 -1.78
C ALA A 94 -0.47 9.98 -1.19
N LEU A 95 -0.92 8.73 -1.37
CA LEU A 95 -0.19 7.56 -0.91
C LEU A 95 1.12 7.32 -1.67
N LYS A 96 1.14 7.59 -2.98
CA LYS A 96 2.36 7.53 -3.80
C LYS A 96 3.41 8.52 -3.29
N GLU A 97 3.01 9.71 -2.86
CA GLU A 97 3.96 10.67 -2.28
C GLU A 97 4.58 10.15 -0.98
N ILE A 98 3.79 9.49 -0.12
CA ILE A 98 4.32 8.84 1.08
C ILE A 98 5.28 7.70 0.69
N LEU A 99 4.90 6.84 -0.27
CA LEU A 99 5.78 5.78 -0.77
C LEU A 99 7.13 6.33 -1.24
N MET A 100 7.12 7.41 -2.02
CA MET A 100 8.35 8.03 -2.54
C MET A 100 9.23 8.61 -1.44
N GLN A 101 8.64 9.13 -0.36
CA GLN A 101 9.38 9.64 0.80
C GLN A 101 10.07 8.49 1.55
N TYR A 102 9.35 7.42 1.89
CA TYR A 102 9.93 6.24 2.52
C TYR A 102 10.99 5.58 1.64
N LEU A 103 10.78 5.56 0.31
CA LEU A 103 11.74 4.97 -0.63
C LEU A 103 13.03 5.78 -0.68
N THR A 104 12.93 7.10 -0.66
CA THR A 104 14.10 8.00 -0.62
C THR A 104 14.86 7.81 0.69
N ALA A 105 14.17 7.85 1.82
CA ALA A 105 14.76 7.62 3.13
C ALA A 105 15.45 6.25 3.23
N HIS A 106 14.83 5.19 2.66
CA HIS A 106 15.42 3.86 2.62
C HIS A 106 16.70 3.81 1.78
N LYS A 107 16.69 4.45 0.60
CA LYS A 107 17.90 4.58 -0.24
C LYS A 107 19.03 5.35 0.45
N ASN A 108 18.68 6.26 1.35
CA ASN A 108 19.63 7.01 2.19
C ASN A 108 20.14 6.20 3.41
N GLY A 109 19.74 4.93 3.54
CA GLY A 109 20.26 4.01 4.55
C GLY A 109 19.30 3.74 5.72
N ASN A 110 18.11 4.34 5.74
CA ASN A 110 17.13 4.08 6.79
C ASN A 110 16.45 2.71 6.62
N ALA A 111 16.15 2.04 7.73
CA ALA A 111 15.61 0.68 7.74
C ALA A 111 14.09 0.62 7.54
N TYR A 112 13.60 1.10 6.39
CA TYR A 112 12.15 1.19 6.06
C TYR A 112 11.62 0.10 5.12
N GLY A 113 12.32 -1.03 4.96
CA GLY A 113 11.92 -2.07 4.01
C GLY A 113 10.56 -2.69 4.33
N MET A 114 10.20 -2.80 5.62
CA MET A 114 8.91 -3.30 6.06
C MET A 114 7.78 -2.34 5.74
N GLU A 115 7.98 -1.05 6.01
CA GLU A 115 7.02 0.01 5.71
C GLU A 115 6.78 0.10 4.20
N LEU A 116 7.85 0.02 3.40
CA LEU A 116 7.76 -0.02 1.94
C LEU A 116 6.95 -1.22 1.44
N SER A 117 7.12 -2.39 2.06
CA SER A 117 6.35 -3.60 1.73
C SER A 117 4.86 -3.42 2.00
N HIS A 118 4.50 -2.82 3.13
CA HIS A 118 3.11 -2.51 3.46
C HIS A 118 2.51 -1.41 2.58
N ILE A 119 3.23 -0.30 2.33
CA ILE A 119 2.74 0.81 1.51
C ILE A 119 2.56 0.36 0.05
N SER A 120 3.51 -0.38 -0.51
CA SER A 120 3.37 -0.98 -1.84
C SER A 120 2.20 -1.96 -1.90
N GLY A 121 2.05 -2.78 -0.87
CA GLY A 121 0.94 -3.73 -0.73
C GLY A 121 -0.44 -3.09 -0.66
N ILE A 122 -0.61 -2.02 0.12
CA ILE A 122 -1.89 -1.30 0.20
C ILE A 122 -2.19 -0.57 -1.11
N MET A 123 -1.18 -0.07 -1.85
CA MET A 123 -1.40 0.42 -3.21
C MET A 123 -1.96 -0.69 -4.11
N LEU A 124 -1.53 -1.95 -3.98
CA LEU A 124 -2.04 -3.07 -4.79
C LEU A 124 -3.49 -3.39 -4.41
N ALA A 125 -3.79 -3.34 -3.11
CA ALA A 125 -5.14 -3.49 -2.60
C ALA A 125 -6.08 -2.38 -3.10
N ILE A 126 -5.62 -1.13 -3.19
CA ILE A 126 -6.40 -0.03 -3.78
C ILE A 126 -6.65 -0.31 -5.27
N SER A 127 -5.62 -0.70 -6.01
CA SER A 127 -5.74 -1.06 -7.43
C SER A 127 -6.79 -2.14 -7.70
N ALA A 128 -6.93 -3.13 -6.81
CA ALA A 128 -7.99 -4.13 -6.90
C ALA A 128 -9.40 -3.53 -6.73
N GLU A 129 -9.60 -2.58 -5.81
CA GLU A 129 -10.89 -1.92 -5.60
C GLU A 129 -11.26 -0.94 -6.73
N ILE A 130 -10.28 -0.44 -7.48
CA ILE A 130 -10.52 0.46 -8.62
C ILE A 130 -11.15 -0.29 -9.80
N ILE A 131 -10.85 -1.57 -9.97
CA ILE A 131 -11.26 -2.34 -11.16
C ILE A 131 -12.79 -2.42 -11.32
N PRO A 132 -13.59 -2.73 -10.28
CA PRO A 132 -15.05 -2.65 -10.37
C PRO A 132 -15.55 -1.26 -10.81
N VAL A 133 -14.95 -0.19 -10.30
CA VAL A 133 -15.28 1.20 -10.62
C VAL A 133 -14.95 1.51 -12.09
N LEU A 134 -13.79 1.05 -12.58
CA LEU A 134 -13.43 1.17 -14.00
C LEU A 134 -14.36 0.36 -14.91
N LYS A 135 -14.77 -0.85 -14.51
CA LYS A 135 -15.73 -1.66 -15.26
C LYS A 135 -17.10 -0.99 -15.34
N GLU A 136 -17.52 -0.27 -14.30
CA GLU A 136 -18.73 0.55 -14.31
C GLU A 136 -18.59 1.73 -15.26
N PHE A 137 -17.52 2.52 -15.13
CA PHE A 137 -17.22 3.63 -16.04
C PHE A 137 -17.15 3.21 -17.51
N MET A 138 -16.55 2.06 -17.81
CA MET A 138 -16.47 1.55 -19.18
C MET A 138 -17.85 1.30 -19.82
N LYS A 139 -18.87 0.94 -19.03
CA LYS A 139 -20.24 0.71 -19.54
C LYS A 139 -20.93 2.00 -19.93
N THR A 140 -20.46 3.15 -19.46
CA THR A 140 -21.05 4.46 -19.77
C THR A 140 -20.43 5.10 -21.01
N LEU A 141 -19.47 4.44 -21.67
CA LEU A 141 -18.79 5.00 -22.84
C LEU A 141 -19.59 4.77 -24.12
N ASP A 142 -19.94 5.85 -24.81
CA ASP A 142 -20.49 5.81 -26.16
C ASP A 142 -19.35 5.70 -27.19
N PRO A 143 -19.31 4.66 -28.04
CA PRO A 143 -18.33 4.53 -29.13
C PRO A 143 -18.33 5.71 -30.11
N ASN A 144 -19.41 6.48 -30.19
CA ASN A 144 -19.54 7.66 -31.05
C ASN A 144 -19.11 8.97 -30.36
N ASP A 145 -18.76 8.95 -29.06
CA ASP A 145 -18.21 10.12 -28.36
C ASP A 145 -16.89 10.55 -29.03
N LYS A 146 -16.77 11.84 -29.34
CA LYS A 146 -15.54 12.45 -29.91
C LYS A 146 -14.27 12.18 -29.08
N ASN A 147 -14.43 11.90 -27.78
CA ASN A 147 -13.36 11.60 -26.84
C ASN A 147 -13.18 10.09 -26.59
N TYR A 148 -13.92 9.20 -27.26
CA TYR A 148 -13.87 7.75 -27.01
C TYR A 148 -12.45 7.18 -27.07
N GLN A 149 -11.68 7.54 -28.11
CA GLN A 149 -10.30 7.09 -28.27
C GLN A 149 -9.38 7.58 -27.13
N VAL A 150 -9.59 8.80 -26.63
CA VAL A 150 -8.83 9.34 -25.49
C VAL A 150 -9.10 8.50 -24.24
N ARG A 151 -10.37 8.16 -23.99
CA ARG A 151 -10.77 7.33 -22.84
C ARG A 151 -10.20 5.91 -22.94
N MET A 152 -10.23 5.31 -24.14
CA MET A 152 -9.63 3.99 -24.37
C MET A 152 -8.11 3.99 -24.22
N ASN A 153 -7.43 5.08 -24.59
CA ASN A 153 -6.00 5.24 -24.32
C ASN A 153 -5.71 5.39 -22.82
N GLY A 154 -6.56 6.11 -22.08
CA GLY A 154 -6.49 6.16 -20.61
C GLY A 154 -6.60 4.78 -19.97
N LEU A 155 -7.56 3.95 -20.43
CA LEU A 155 -7.70 2.57 -19.97
C LEU A 155 -6.45 1.72 -20.23
N LYS A 156 -5.82 1.85 -21.42
CA LYS A 156 -4.55 1.18 -21.73
C LYS A 156 -3.43 1.61 -20.77
N GLN A 157 -3.33 2.90 -20.46
CA GLN A 157 -2.35 3.41 -19.51
C GLN A 157 -2.59 2.88 -18.09
N MET A 158 -3.84 2.76 -17.66
CA MET A 158 -4.18 2.14 -16.37
C MET A 158 -3.77 0.68 -16.32
N LYS A 159 -4.08 -0.12 -17.35
CA LYS A 159 -3.62 -1.51 -17.45
C LYS A 159 -2.09 -1.61 -17.38
N PHE A 160 -1.39 -0.74 -18.10
CA PHE A 160 0.07 -0.68 -18.04
C PHE A 160 0.57 -0.36 -16.62
N GLY A 161 -0.04 0.61 -15.93
CA GLY A 161 0.28 0.94 -14.54
C GLY A 161 0.06 -0.25 -13.58
N LEU A 162 -1.04 -0.97 -13.74
CA LEU A 162 -1.34 -2.19 -12.96
C LEU A 162 -0.30 -3.30 -13.21
N LYS A 163 0.11 -3.49 -14.47
CA LYS A 163 1.20 -4.41 -14.83
C LYS A 163 2.48 -4.03 -14.10
N GLN A 164 2.89 -2.76 -14.16
CA GLN A 164 4.11 -2.29 -13.48
C GLN A 164 4.04 -2.51 -11.97
N GLN A 165 2.87 -2.33 -11.36
CA GLN A 165 2.68 -2.54 -9.94
C GLN A 165 2.79 -4.01 -9.53
N LEU A 166 2.20 -4.92 -10.31
CA LEU A 166 2.35 -6.36 -10.11
C LEU A 166 3.81 -6.79 -10.28
N GLN A 167 4.49 -6.30 -11.32
CA GLN A 167 5.92 -6.56 -11.55
C GLN A 167 6.78 -6.03 -10.40
N GLY A 168 6.52 -4.81 -9.91
CA GLY A 168 7.19 -4.25 -8.74
C GLY A 168 7.01 -5.13 -7.49
N THR A 169 5.79 -5.60 -7.26
CA THR A 169 5.48 -6.53 -6.15
C THR A 169 6.28 -7.84 -6.29
N LEU A 170 6.37 -8.40 -7.49
CA LEU A 170 7.18 -9.58 -7.76
C LEU A 170 8.67 -9.34 -7.57
N ILE A 171 9.19 -8.18 -7.97
CA ILE A 171 10.59 -7.80 -7.72
C ILE A 171 10.86 -7.81 -6.22
N MET A 172 10.01 -7.18 -5.41
CA MET A 172 10.14 -7.18 -3.94
C MET A 172 10.12 -8.60 -3.37
N ILE A 173 9.21 -9.46 -3.83
CA ILE A 173 9.13 -10.86 -3.39
C ILE A 173 10.40 -11.66 -3.74
N LYS A 174 11.00 -11.38 -4.91
CA LYS A 174 12.16 -12.10 -5.42
C LYS A 174 13.49 -11.58 -4.89
N ASP A 175 13.54 -10.36 -4.38
CA ASP A 175 14.78 -9.74 -3.93
C ASP A 175 15.30 -10.38 -2.64
N THR A 176 16.19 -11.36 -2.80
CA THR A 176 16.88 -12.01 -1.67
C THR A 176 18.11 -11.26 -1.20
N LYS A 177 18.52 -10.19 -1.89
CA LYS A 177 19.76 -9.46 -1.59
C LYS A 177 19.50 -8.32 -0.62
N THR A 178 18.41 -7.58 -0.83
CA THR A 178 18.10 -6.38 -0.04
C THR A 178 16.91 -6.56 0.88
N SER A 179 15.98 -7.47 0.56
CA SER A 179 14.78 -7.69 1.38
C SER A 179 14.90 -8.89 2.32
N SER A 180 14.45 -8.70 3.55
CA SER A 180 14.26 -9.76 4.55
C SER A 180 13.17 -10.75 4.14
N ASN A 181 13.13 -11.92 4.79
CA ASN A 181 12.09 -12.90 4.51
C ASN A 181 10.70 -12.38 4.92
N GLU A 182 10.63 -11.61 6.00
CA GLU A 182 9.42 -11.02 6.55
C GLU A 182 8.80 -10.02 5.56
N GLU A 183 9.60 -9.09 5.02
CA GLU A 183 9.18 -8.13 3.99
C GLU A 183 8.61 -8.82 2.74
N ARG A 184 9.28 -9.90 2.32
CA ARG A 184 8.87 -10.69 1.16
C ARG A 184 7.58 -11.47 1.41
N ILE A 185 7.39 -11.97 2.63
CA ILE A 185 6.13 -12.61 3.06
C ILE A 185 4.99 -11.59 3.08
N VAL A 186 5.22 -10.37 3.58
CA VAL A 186 4.23 -9.28 3.56
C VAL A 186 3.82 -8.98 2.12
N SER A 187 4.78 -8.77 1.23
CA SER A 187 4.53 -8.50 -0.20
C SER A 187 3.74 -9.64 -0.86
N ALA A 188 4.12 -10.91 -0.61
CA ALA A 188 3.39 -12.07 -1.14
C ALA A 188 1.98 -12.22 -0.55
N THR A 189 1.76 -11.77 0.69
CA THR A 189 0.45 -11.77 1.31
C THR A 189 -0.48 -10.77 0.63
N TYR A 190 -0.01 -9.56 0.32
CA TYR A 190 -0.78 -8.61 -0.49
C TYR A 190 -1.04 -9.11 -1.90
N LEU A 191 -0.06 -9.74 -2.55
CA LEU A 191 -0.25 -10.38 -3.86
C LEU A 191 -1.36 -11.45 -3.81
N LEU A 192 -1.35 -12.33 -2.80
CA LEU A 192 -2.37 -13.36 -2.62
C LEU A 192 -3.78 -12.78 -2.39
N ASN A 193 -3.87 -11.69 -1.64
CA ASN A 193 -5.15 -11.12 -1.20
C ASN A 193 -5.74 -10.11 -2.18
N SER A 194 -4.92 -9.49 -3.02
CA SER A 194 -5.33 -8.37 -3.86
C SER A 194 -4.73 -8.37 -5.26
N GLY A 195 -3.84 -9.30 -5.60
CA GLY A 195 -3.21 -9.36 -6.91
C GLY A 195 -4.05 -10.05 -7.99
N VAL A 196 -5.08 -10.83 -7.63
CA VAL A 196 -5.86 -11.63 -8.58
C VAL A 196 -6.68 -10.73 -9.50
N GLU A 197 -7.49 -9.83 -8.95
CA GLU A 197 -8.29 -8.89 -9.74
C GLU A 197 -7.44 -8.02 -10.68
N PRO A 198 -6.36 -7.35 -10.22
CA PRO A 198 -5.44 -6.63 -11.11
C PRO A 198 -4.88 -7.49 -12.22
N LEU A 199 -4.45 -8.72 -11.92
CA LEU A 199 -3.90 -9.61 -12.93
C LEU A 199 -4.95 -9.98 -13.98
N GLN A 200 -6.13 -10.43 -13.56
CA GLN A 200 -7.24 -10.79 -14.47
C GLN A 200 -7.75 -9.61 -15.30
N PHE A 201 -7.48 -8.37 -14.88
CA PHE A 201 -7.82 -7.17 -15.64
C PHE A 201 -6.81 -6.84 -16.76
N LEU A 202 -5.60 -7.41 -16.73
CA LEU A 202 -4.61 -7.22 -17.78
C LEU A 202 -4.96 -8.00 -19.06
N ASP A 203 -4.23 -7.75 -20.14
CA ASP A 203 -4.35 -8.52 -21.37
C ASP A 203 -3.75 -9.93 -21.18
N ALA A 204 -4.25 -10.92 -21.92
CA ALA A 204 -3.92 -12.34 -21.72
C ALA A 204 -2.40 -12.63 -21.78
N SER A 205 -1.67 -11.92 -22.65
CA SER A 205 -0.20 -12.05 -22.74
C SER A 205 0.51 -11.60 -21.47
N ASP A 206 0.02 -10.53 -20.83
CA ASP A 206 0.59 -10.02 -19.58
C ASP A 206 0.25 -10.94 -18.40
N GLN A 207 -0.95 -11.52 -18.43
CA GLN A 207 -1.36 -12.52 -17.45
C GLN A 207 -0.44 -13.75 -17.46
N GLU A 208 -0.22 -14.31 -18.65
CA GLU A 208 0.63 -15.49 -18.83
C GLU A 208 2.09 -15.21 -18.48
N GLN A 209 2.60 -14.02 -18.84
CA GLN A 209 3.95 -13.59 -18.48
C GLN A 209 4.15 -13.59 -16.95
N ILE A 210 3.24 -12.95 -16.21
CA ILE A 210 3.32 -12.85 -14.74
C ILE A 210 3.17 -14.23 -14.09
N LYS A 211 2.24 -15.06 -14.59
CA LYS A 211 2.05 -16.43 -14.12
C LYS A 211 3.32 -17.27 -14.27
N THR A 212 3.89 -17.28 -15.48
CA THR A 212 5.14 -18.00 -15.80
C THR A 212 6.28 -17.55 -14.89
N GLU A 213 6.38 -16.24 -14.63
CA GLU A 213 7.41 -15.68 -13.76
C GLU A 213 7.29 -16.20 -12.32
N ILE A 214 6.07 -16.27 -11.78
CA ILE A 214 5.79 -16.81 -10.43
C ILE A 214 6.12 -18.29 -10.39
N GLU A 215 5.65 -19.08 -11.36
CA GLU A 215 5.90 -20.52 -11.45
C GLU A 215 7.41 -20.83 -11.52
N THR A 216 8.15 -20.05 -12.30
CA THR A 216 9.61 -20.17 -12.43
C THR A 216 10.33 -19.84 -11.13
N TYR A 217 9.78 -18.94 -10.32
CA TYR A 217 10.39 -18.50 -9.08
C TYR A 217 10.13 -19.44 -7.90
N ILE A 218 8.95 -20.07 -7.82
CA ILE A 218 8.55 -20.91 -6.68
C ILE A 218 9.60 -21.97 -6.29
N PRO A 219 10.23 -22.74 -7.20
CA PRO A 219 11.25 -23.71 -6.84
C PRO A 219 12.47 -23.07 -6.14
N LYS A 220 12.82 -21.84 -6.54
CA LYS A 220 13.96 -21.05 -6.08
C LYS A 220 13.69 -20.27 -4.79
N ALA A 221 12.43 -20.14 -4.39
CA ALA A 221 12.08 -19.38 -3.19
C ALA A 221 12.72 -20.04 -1.93
N PRO A 222 13.43 -19.30 -1.08
CA PRO A 222 14.16 -19.87 0.06
C PRO A 222 13.26 -20.24 1.25
N ASN A 223 12.03 -19.72 1.29
CA ASN A 223 11.13 -19.82 2.44
C ASN A 223 9.87 -20.64 2.12
N LYS A 224 9.51 -21.61 2.98
CA LYS A 224 8.34 -22.50 2.79
C LYS A 224 7.01 -21.74 2.83
N THR A 225 6.87 -20.76 3.72
CA THR A 225 5.68 -19.89 3.79
C THR A 225 5.51 -19.11 2.51
N LEU A 226 6.60 -18.54 1.98
CA LEU A 226 6.57 -17.83 0.70
C LEU A 226 6.11 -18.73 -0.45
N LYS A 227 6.67 -19.95 -0.57
CA LYS A 227 6.21 -20.94 -1.56
C LYS A 227 4.72 -21.22 -1.45
N LYS A 228 4.22 -21.41 -0.22
CA LYS A 228 2.80 -21.66 0.05
C LYS A 228 1.92 -20.50 -0.42
N LEU A 229 2.31 -19.26 -0.13
CA LEU A 229 1.56 -18.07 -0.55
C LEU A 229 1.51 -17.94 -2.08
N LEU A 230 2.64 -18.13 -2.77
CA LEU A 230 2.71 -18.06 -4.23
C LEU A 230 1.90 -19.17 -4.91
N HIS A 231 1.97 -20.41 -4.41
CA HIS A 231 1.09 -21.49 -4.89
C HIS A 231 -0.39 -21.20 -4.64
N ALA A 232 -0.73 -20.63 -3.48
CA ALA A 232 -2.11 -20.25 -3.19
C ALA A 232 -2.61 -19.15 -4.12
N PHE A 233 -1.74 -18.21 -4.52
CA PHE A 233 -2.07 -17.18 -5.49
C PHE A 233 -2.36 -17.79 -6.86
N LEU A 234 -1.47 -18.66 -7.38
CA LEU A 234 -1.66 -19.34 -8.66
C LEU A 234 -2.95 -20.18 -8.70
N LYS A 235 -3.36 -20.78 -7.59
CA LYS A 235 -4.62 -21.55 -7.49
C LYS A 235 -5.88 -20.69 -7.61
N LYS A 236 -5.78 -19.37 -7.40
CA LYS A 236 -6.90 -18.44 -7.52
C LYS A 236 -7.03 -17.84 -8.93
N LEU A 237 -6.04 -18.06 -9.80
CA LEU A 237 -6.06 -17.64 -11.21
C LEU A 237 -6.82 -18.66 -12.05
#